data_AF-A0A823IZU4-F1
#
_entry.id   AF-A0A823IZU4-F1
#
_cell.length_a   1.000
_cell.length_b   1.000
_cell.length_c   1.000
_cell.angle_alpha   90.00
_cell.angle_beta   90.00
_cell.angle_gamma   90.00
#
_symmetry.space_group_name_H-M   'P 1'
#
loop_
_entity.id
_entity.type
_entity.pdbx_description
1 polymer ?
#
loop_
_entity_poly.entity_id
_entity_poly.type
_entity_poly.pdbx_seq_one_letter_code
_entity_poly.pdbx_strand_id
1 'polypeptide(L)'
;MKKIEKYMPDIEIAIQSNFDELAPVLEDTGWLPLILETGFSHNNTAAPEYRLKNGKVTLRGRMDRVSNKLGVFSSTPVGARTSSDYYQGFSLPQQSSVANTVATVYAKPNGDLELVSAGNDTAVWLDGISFDVN
;
A
#
# COMPACT_ATOMS: atom_id res chain seq x y z
N MET A 1 -21.81 -4.31 -3.78
CA MET A 1 -23.01 -3.75 -3.16
C MET A 1 -24.26 -4.09 -3.97
N LYS A 2 -25.24 -4.69 -3.29
CA LYS A 2 -26.59 -4.99 -3.81
C LYS A 2 -27.45 -3.73 -3.80
N LYS A 3 -28.25 -3.54 -4.85
CA LYS A 3 -29.22 -2.45 -4.95
C LYS A 3 -30.37 -2.69 -3.96
N ILE A 4 -30.71 -1.69 -3.15
CA ILE A 4 -31.85 -1.72 -2.23
C ILE A 4 -33.03 -0.99 -2.85
N GLU A 5 -34.17 -1.66 -2.98
CA GLU A 5 -35.40 -1.09 -3.54
C GLU A 5 -36.61 -1.40 -2.66
N LYS A 6 -37.65 -0.56 -2.81
CA LYS A 6 -38.90 -0.72 -2.07
C LYS A 6 -39.57 -2.05 -2.41
N TYR A 7 -40.03 -2.78 -1.39
CA TYR A 7 -40.71 -4.08 -1.51
C TYR A 7 -39.82 -5.25 -1.98
N MET A 8 -38.49 -5.14 -1.85
CA MET A 8 -37.60 -6.25 -2.12
C MET A 8 -37.89 -7.44 -1.16
N PRO A 9 -38.08 -8.68 -1.67
CA PRO A 9 -38.46 -9.84 -0.84
C PRO A 9 -37.42 -10.24 0.22
N ASP A 10 -36.15 -9.84 0.05
CA ASP A 10 -35.04 -10.19 0.93
C ASP A 10 -34.27 -8.95 1.40
N ILE A 11 -35.00 -7.84 1.66
CA ILE A 11 -34.38 -6.55 1.96
C ILE A 11 -33.43 -6.62 3.16
N GLU A 12 -33.77 -7.38 4.20
CA GLU A 12 -32.92 -7.56 5.39
C GLU A 12 -31.60 -8.27 5.05
N ILE A 13 -31.65 -9.30 4.21
CA ILE A 13 -30.46 -10.04 3.75
C ILE A 13 -29.59 -9.17 2.85
N ALA A 14 -30.20 -8.38 1.97
CA ALA A 14 -29.47 -7.46 1.09
C ALA A 14 -28.78 -6.33 1.87
N ILE A 15 -29.44 -5.80 2.91
CA ILE A 15 -28.85 -4.81 3.81
C ILE A 15 -27.68 -5.42 4.59
N GLN A 16 -27.87 -6.58 5.22
CA GLN A 16 -26.81 -7.24 5.99
C GLN A 16 -25.61 -7.58 5.10
N SER A 17 -25.84 -8.14 3.92
CA SER A 17 -24.80 -8.44 2.93
C SER A 17 -24.03 -7.18 2.50
N ASN A 18 -24.68 -6.03 2.37
CA ASN A 18 -23.99 -4.77 2.06
C ASN A 18 -23.15 -4.29 3.25
N PHE A 19 -23.62 -4.45 4.50
CA PHE A 19 -22.83 -4.14 5.68
C PHE A 19 -21.62 -5.06 5.83
N ASP A 20 -21.78 -6.35 5.55
CA ASP A 20 -20.68 -7.33 5.58
C ASP A 20 -19.65 -7.04 4.47
N GLU A 21 -20.08 -6.54 3.31
CA GLU A 21 -19.19 -6.06 2.25
C GLU A 21 -18.46 -4.75 2.65
N LEU A 22 -19.10 -3.88 3.45
CA LEU A 22 -18.53 -2.61 3.91
C LEU A 22 -17.62 -2.73 5.14
N ALA A 23 -17.90 -3.69 6.03
CA ALA A 23 -17.17 -3.89 7.28
C ALA A 23 -15.65 -3.98 7.10
N PRO A 24 -15.09 -4.81 6.18
CA PRO A 24 -13.64 -4.89 5.98
C PRO A 24 -13.02 -3.61 5.40
N VAL A 25 -13.82 -2.75 4.75
CA VAL A 25 -13.38 -1.45 4.20
C VAL A 25 -13.35 -0.38 5.30
N LEU A 26 -14.11 -0.55 6.38
CA LEU A 26 -14.21 0.39 7.50
C LEU A 26 -13.30 0.05 8.68
N GLU A 27 -12.76 -1.17 8.74
CA GLU A 27 -11.88 -1.59 9.82
C GLU A 27 -10.47 -0.98 9.69
N ASP A 28 -9.94 -0.57 10.84
CA ASP A 28 -8.59 -0.07 10.99
C ASP A 28 -7.69 -1.24 11.39
N THR A 29 -6.84 -1.70 10.47
CA THR A 29 -6.00 -2.89 10.71
C THR A 29 -4.90 -2.65 11.75
N GLY A 30 -4.71 -1.41 12.20
CA GLY A 30 -3.46 -0.99 12.81
C GLY A 30 -2.30 -1.07 11.81
N TRP A 31 -1.09 -0.90 12.31
CA TRP A 31 0.12 -1.05 11.50
C TRP A 31 0.50 -2.53 11.42
N LEU A 32 0.59 -3.04 10.20
CA LEU A 32 0.99 -4.39 9.86
C LEU A 32 2.33 -4.36 9.12
N PRO A 33 3.22 -5.34 9.35
CA PRO A 33 4.52 -5.38 8.69
C PRO A 33 4.38 -5.63 7.19
N LEU A 34 5.18 -4.94 6.38
CA LEU A 34 5.42 -5.31 5.00
C LEU A 34 6.50 -6.40 4.94
N ILE A 35 6.20 -7.51 4.27
CA ILE A 35 7.17 -8.57 4.03
C ILE A 35 8.06 -8.13 2.87
N LEU A 36 9.36 -7.96 3.12
CA LEU A 36 10.31 -7.51 2.11
C LEU A 36 10.84 -8.68 1.28
N GLU A 37 10.95 -8.44 -0.02
CA GLU A 37 11.57 -9.36 -0.97
C GLU A 37 13.08 -9.45 -0.79
N THR A 38 13.65 -10.57 -1.24
CA THR A 38 15.10 -10.81 -1.12
C THR A 38 15.91 -9.67 -1.75
N GLY A 39 16.89 -9.14 -1.02
CA GLY A 39 17.75 -8.03 -1.47
C GLY A 39 17.23 -6.64 -1.10
N PHE A 40 16.07 -6.57 -0.45
CA PHE A 40 15.61 -5.40 0.29
C PHE A 40 15.63 -5.71 1.78
N SER A 41 15.84 -4.69 2.61
CA SER A 41 15.92 -4.84 4.06
C SER A 41 15.40 -3.60 4.76
N HIS A 42 15.50 -3.56 6.09
CA HIS A 42 15.25 -2.37 6.88
C HIS A 42 16.08 -2.41 8.16
N ASN A 43 16.22 -1.27 8.82
CA ASN A 43 16.78 -1.21 10.17
C ASN A 43 15.71 -1.48 11.24
N ASN A 44 16.12 -1.67 12.49
CA ASN A 44 15.21 -2.03 13.59
C ASN A 44 14.32 -0.88 14.09
N THR A 45 14.55 0.36 13.63
CA THR A 45 13.84 1.55 14.15
C THR A 45 12.71 2.04 13.26
N ALA A 46 12.72 1.65 11.98
CA ALA A 46 11.77 2.13 10.97
C ALA A 46 11.39 1.00 10.01
N ALA A 47 10.90 -0.12 10.55
CA ALA A 47 10.43 -1.24 9.74
C ALA A 47 9.30 -0.77 8.78
N PRO A 48 9.34 -1.15 7.50
CA PRO A 48 8.25 -0.93 6.56
C PRO A 48 6.95 -1.57 7.03
N GLU A 49 5.90 -0.77 7.11
CA GLU A 49 4.58 -1.19 7.56
C GLU A 49 3.51 -0.54 6.69
N TYR A 50 2.34 -1.18 6.64
CA TYR A 50 1.13 -0.63 6.02
C TYR A 50 -0.02 -0.63 7.03
N ARG A 51 -1.01 0.23 6.78
CA ARG A 51 -2.26 0.29 7.52
C ARG A 51 -3.39 0.48 6.54
N LEU A 52 -4.39 -0.37 6.60
CA LEU A 52 -5.68 -0.15 5.94
C LEU A 52 -6.61 0.49 6.97
N LYS A 53 -7.17 1.64 6.60
CA LYS A 53 -8.14 2.36 7.43
C LYS A 53 -9.08 3.13 6.52
N ASN A 54 -10.39 2.94 6.68
CA ASN A 54 -11.42 3.65 5.91
C ASN A 54 -11.22 3.56 4.39
N GLY A 55 -10.94 2.36 3.87
CA GLY A 55 -10.76 2.11 2.45
C GLY A 55 -9.48 2.69 1.86
N LYS A 56 -8.52 3.08 2.72
CA LYS A 56 -7.26 3.67 2.30
C LYS A 56 -6.08 2.95 2.92
N VAL A 57 -5.11 2.62 2.09
CA VAL A 57 -3.81 2.11 2.53
C VAL A 57 -2.84 3.27 2.65
N THR A 58 -2.15 3.32 3.78
CA THR A 58 -1.01 4.20 4.03
C THR A 58 0.20 3.35 4.40
N LEU A 59 1.37 3.68 3.87
CA LEU A 59 2.62 3.04 4.26
C LEU A 59 3.45 3.97 5.13
N ARG A 60 4.38 3.39 5.88
CA ARG A 60 5.41 4.12 6.63
C ARG A 60 6.70 3.32 6.70
N GLY A 61 7.73 3.97 7.23
CA GLY A 61 9.00 3.34 7.52
C GLY A 61 9.98 3.46 6.36
N ARG A 62 11.07 2.72 6.48
CA ARG A 62 12.24 2.88 5.63
C ARG A 62 12.60 1.54 4.99
N MET A 63 12.68 1.54 3.67
CA MET A 63 13.20 0.40 2.92
C MET A 63 14.67 0.67 2.56
N ASP A 64 15.54 -0.25 2.95
CA ASP A 64 16.93 -0.33 2.55
C ASP A 64 17.09 -1.20 1.31
N ARG A 65 18.07 -0.86 0.48
CA ARG A 65 18.44 -1.58 -0.74
C ARG A 65 19.93 -1.83 -0.75
N VAL A 66 20.33 -2.95 -1.35
CA VAL A 66 21.74 -3.35 -1.47
C VAL A 66 22.18 -3.23 -2.93
N SER A 67 23.37 -2.68 -3.18
CA SER A 67 24.02 -2.67 -4.49
C SER A 67 23.14 -2.12 -5.62
N ASN A 68 22.51 -0.97 -5.40
CA ASN A 68 21.63 -0.32 -6.35
C ASN A 68 20.43 -1.15 -6.82
N LYS A 69 19.93 -2.08 -5.99
CA LYS A 69 18.81 -2.93 -6.37
C LYS A 69 17.51 -2.14 -6.63
N LEU A 70 16.93 -2.38 -7.80
CA LEU A 70 15.58 -1.96 -8.22
C LEU A 70 14.66 -3.19 -8.31
N GLY A 71 13.36 -2.95 -8.48
CA GLY A 71 12.35 -3.99 -8.66
C GLY A 71 11.36 -4.09 -7.51
N VAL A 72 10.56 -5.16 -7.51
CA VAL A 72 9.53 -5.43 -6.51
C VAL A 72 10.20 -5.66 -5.15
N PHE A 73 9.87 -4.83 -4.17
CA PHE A 73 10.42 -4.91 -2.81
C PHE A 73 9.44 -5.50 -1.81
N SER A 74 8.14 -5.47 -2.11
CA SER A 74 7.09 -6.07 -1.27
C SER A 74 5.80 -6.17 -2.08
N SER A 75 4.77 -6.77 -1.49
CA SER A 75 3.42 -6.83 -2.05
C SER A 75 2.38 -6.58 -0.97
N THR A 76 1.33 -5.86 -1.33
CA THR A 76 0.13 -5.72 -0.50
C THR A 76 -0.77 -6.96 -0.65
N PRO A 77 -1.31 -7.51 0.47
CA PRO A 77 -2.19 -8.66 0.40
C PRO A 77 -3.53 -8.32 -0.27
N VAL A 78 -4.24 -9.35 -0.73
CA VAL A 78 -5.63 -9.21 -1.21
C VAL A 78 -6.47 -8.53 -0.12
N GLY A 79 -7.26 -7.51 -0.50
CA GLY A 79 -7.99 -6.64 0.42
C GLY A 79 -7.26 -5.35 0.82
N ALA A 80 -5.95 -5.24 0.55
CA ALA A 80 -5.16 -4.02 0.75
C ALA A 80 -4.47 -3.54 -0.55
N ARG A 81 -4.90 -4.04 -1.71
CA ARG A 81 -4.37 -3.66 -3.01
C ARG A 81 -5.03 -2.38 -3.49
N THR A 82 -4.29 -1.59 -4.26
CA THR A 82 -4.84 -0.40 -4.91
C THR A 82 -6.08 -0.73 -5.73
N SER A 83 -7.07 0.16 -5.68
CA SER A 83 -8.27 0.10 -6.53
C SER A 83 -8.02 0.46 -7.98
N SER A 84 -6.87 1.05 -8.30
CA SER A 84 -6.52 1.47 -9.66
C SER A 84 -6.21 0.28 -10.57
N ASP A 85 -6.52 0.46 -11.86
CA ASP A 85 -6.17 -0.45 -12.96
C ASP A 85 -4.85 -0.08 -13.65
N TYR A 86 -4.20 0.99 -13.20
CA TYR A 86 -2.89 1.46 -13.65
C TYR A 86 -1.87 1.51 -12.50
N TYR A 87 -0.60 1.74 -12.83
CA TYR A 87 0.48 1.85 -11.85
C TYR A 87 0.45 3.22 -11.18
N GLN A 88 0.13 3.28 -9.89
CA GLN A 88 0.17 4.53 -9.14
C GLN A 88 1.60 4.87 -8.75
N GLY A 89 2.10 6.02 -9.22
CA GLY A 89 3.46 6.47 -8.98
C GLY A 89 3.60 7.41 -7.79
N PHE A 90 4.60 7.14 -6.95
CA PHE A 90 4.94 7.95 -5.78
C PHE A 90 6.40 8.39 -5.87
N SER A 91 6.63 9.70 -5.78
CA SER A 91 7.97 10.28 -5.62
C SER A 91 8.29 10.37 -4.14
N LEU A 92 9.31 9.63 -3.70
CA LEU A 92 9.63 9.43 -2.29
C LEU A 92 11.03 9.94 -1.97
N PRO A 93 11.24 10.56 -0.80
CA PRO A 93 12.55 11.05 -0.41
C PRO A 93 13.49 9.88 -0.10
N GLN A 94 14.74 10.02 -0.51
CA GLN A 94 15.81 9.10 -0.13
C GLN A 94 16.58 9.60 1.09
N GLN A 95 17.16 8.69 1.87
CA GLN A 95 18.03 9.05 3.00
C GLN A 95 19.37 9.61 2.49
N SER A 96 19.38 10.90 2.18
CA SER A 96 20.48 11.60 1.51
C SER A 96 20.61 13.02 2.04
N SER A 97 21.84 13.54 2.08
CA SER A 97 22.13 14.96 2.33
C SER A 97 22.06 15.81 1.06
N VAL A 98 21.97 15.17 -0.12
CA VAL A 98 21.85 15.86 -1.41
C VAL A 98 20.39 16.23 -1.65
N ALA A 99 20.14 17.53 -1.85
CA ALA A 99 18.81 18.06 -2.10
C ALA A 99 18.14 17.38 -3.31
N ASN A 100 16.81 17.24 -3.26
CA ASN A 100 15.98 16.65 -4.32
C ASN A 100 16.35 15.20 -4.70
N THR A 101 17.04 14.46 -3.83
CA THR A 101 17.26 13.02 -4.04
C THR A 101 15.95 12.27 -3.81
N VAL A 102 15.35 11.78 -4.89
CA VAL A 102 14.07 11.06 -4.85
C VAL A 102 14.17 9.69 -5.51
N ALA A 103 13.30 8.79 -5.05
CA ALA A 103 13.01 7.52 -5.66
C ALA A 103 11.59 7.52 -6.21
N THR A 104 11.34 6.74 -7.25
CA THR A 104 9.99 6.49 -7.74
C THR A 104 9.57 5.08 -7.36
N VAL A 105 8.44 4.96 -6.67
CA VAL A 105 7.81 3.68 -6.33
C VAL A 105 6.46 3.58 -7.02
N TYR A 106 6.15 2.42 -7.58
CA TYR A 106 4.84 2.08 -8.13
C TYR A 106 4.08 1.15 -7.20
N ALA A 107 2.81 1.47 -6.94
CA ALA A 107 1.84 0.51 -6.45
C ALA A 107 1.04 -0.03 -7.64
N LYS A 108 1.07 -1.34 -7.85
CA LYS A 108 0.46 -2.01 -9.01
C LYS A 108 -0.88 -2.66 -8.66
N PRO A 109 -1.79 -2.85 -9.63
CA PRO A 109 -3.09 -3.51 -9.41
C PRO A 109 -2.99 -4.93 -8.85
N ASN A 110 -1.90 -5.66 -9.16
CA ASN A 110 -1.66 -7.01 -8.63
C ASN A 110 -1.19 -7.02 -7.16
N GLY A 111 -0.95 -5.84 -6.57
CA GLY A 111 -0.49 -5.66 -5.20
C GLY A 111 1.01 -5.38 -5.09
N ASP A 112 1.80 -5.53 -6.15
CA ASP A 112 3.24 -5.31 -6.10
C ASP A 112 3.56 -3.86 -5.75
N LEU A 113 4.55 -3.69 -4.88
CA LEU A 113 5.21 -2.43 -4.60
C LEU A 113 6.60 -2.48 -5.23
N GLU A 114 6.82 -1.69 -6.26
CA GLU A 114 8.03 -1.72 -7.08
C GLU A 114 8.82 -0.43 -6.98
N LEU A 115 10.10 -0.53 -6.64
CA LEU A 115 11.05 0.56 -6.76
C LEU A 115 11.59 0.61 -8.19
N VAL A 116 11.09 1.56 -8.98
CA VAL A 116 11.41 1.66 -10.42
C VAL A 116 12.59 2.57 -10.71
N SER A 117 12.85 3.56 -9.85
CA SER A 117 14.02 4.42 -9.97
C SER A 117 14.47 4.95 -8.61
N ALA A 118 15.75 5.27 -8.50
CA ALA A 118 16.36 5.90 -7.34
C ALA A 118 17.52 6.78 -7.82
N GLY A 119 17.64 7.99 -7.27
CA GLY A 119 18.75 8.89 -7.57
C GLY A 119 20.08 8.45 -6.96
N ASN A 120 20.06 7.77 -5.81
CA ASN A 120 21.24 7.30 -5.08
C ASN A 120 21.10 5.86 -4.56
N ASP A 121 22.23 5.21 -4.26
CA ASP A 121 22.24 3.91 -3.56
C ASP A 121 22.05 4.08 -2.05
N THR A 122 20.84 4.47 -1.66
CA THR A 122 20.49 4.69 -0.25
C THR A 122 19.02 4.35 -0.02
N ALA A 123 18.65 4.30 1.25
CA ALA A 123 17.32 3.97 1.71
C ALA A 123 16.25 4.92 1.18
N VAL A 124 15.00 4.44 1.14
CA VAL A 124 13.81 5.18 0.69
C VAL A 124 12.78 5.20 1.82
N TRP A 125 12.22 6.37 2.10
CA TRP A 125 11.12 6.54 3.06
C TRP A 125 9.77 6.30 2.39
N LEU A 126 8.90 5.50 3.01
CA LEU A 126 7.63 5.06 2.43
C LEU A 126 6.42 5.90 2.89
N ASP A 127 6.62 6.82 3.83
CA ASP A 127 5.59 7.64 4.50
C ASP A 127 4.75 8.51 3.55
N GLY A 128 5.18 8.66 2.29
CA GLY A 128 4.44 9.38 1.24
C GLY A 128 3.51 8.52 0.40
N ILE A 129 3.51 7.19 0.57
CA ILE A 129 2.65 6.30 -0.23
C ILE A 129 1.28 6.19 0.43
N SER A 130 0.25 6.50 -0.35
CA SER A 130 -1.11 6.19 0.02
C SER A 130 -2.04 6.07 -1.19
N PHE A 131 -2.95 5.12 -1.13
CA PHE A 131 -3.92 4.85 -2.19
C PHE A 131 -5.20 4.25 -1.64
N ASP A 132 -6.29 4.41 -2.37
CA ASP A 132 -7.58 3.80 -2.06
C ASP A 132 -7.60 2.31 -2.44
N VAL A 133 -8.41 1.51 -1.74
CA VAL A 133 -8.62 0.08 -2.00
C VAL A 133 -10.05 -0.18 -2.47
N ASN A 134 -10.27 -1.27 -3.21
CA ASN A 134 -11.60 -1.75 -3.62
C ASN A 134 -12.17 -2.75 -2.62
#